data_AF-A0A8T0NQA1-F1
#
_entry.id   AF-A0A8T0NQA1-F1
#
_cell.length_a   1.000
_cell.length_b   1.000
_cell.length_c   1.000
_cell.angle_alpha   90.00
_cell.angle_beta   90.00
_cell.angle_gamma   90.00
#
_symmetry.space_group_name_H-M   'P 1'
#
loop_
_entity.id
_entity.type
_entity.pdbx_description
1 polymer ?
#
loop_
_entity_poly.entity_id
_entity_poly.type
_entity_poly.pdbx_seq_one_letter_code
_entity_poly.pdbx_strand_id
1 'polypeptide(L)'
;MTTELAPLPKVVLGSLSFGVFWMLAVFPSVPFLPIGRTAGALLGAVLMIVFHVIGPDDAYASIDLPILGLLFATMVVGGYLKGAGMFGHLGALLAWRSRGGRDLLCRVCVVTALASALFTNDTCCVVLTEFVLELAAERNLPAKPFLLALATSANIGSSATPIGNPQNLVIAFNSRITFLRFLFGILPAMLAGMAVNTVMLLCMYWKELEGASPDEVGAGKEMEAVEEGRSPASSVLSLKCGASPALRHRQNGNGNGNAGHDDADSVMSENISTKHRWFMQCSEQRRKLFLKSFAYVVTVGMLVAYMLGLNMSWTAIATAIALVVVDFRDAEPCLDKLQVSYSLLVFFSGMFVTVSGFNKTGLPGAIWNFMAPYAKINHVSGVTVLSLIILLLSNLASNVPTGKLTLVRTVLISFVLSESVSRPAR
;
A
#
# COMPACT_ATOMS: atom_id res chain seq x y z
N MET A 1 -10.33 -16.82 32.01
CA MET A 1 -9.14 -17.67 32.11
C MET A 1 -8.03 -16.87 32.75
N THR A 2 -7.34 -17.42 33.75
CA THR A 2 -6.08 -16.87 34.26
C THR A 2 -4.99 -17.06 33.21
N THR A 3 -4.36 -15.97 32.77
CA THR A 3 -3.24 -16.04 31.83
C THR A 3 -1.95 -16.33 32.60
N GLU A 4 -1.74 -17.60 32.93
CA GLU A 4 -0.42 -18.10 33.34
C GLU A 4 0.58 -17.86 32.19
N LEU A 5 1.84 -17.55 32.53
CA LEU A 5 2.88 -17.45 31.51
C LEU A 5 3.27 -18.85 31.03
N ALA A 6 3.72 -18.95 29.78
CA ALA A 6 4.36 -20.18 29.29
C ALA A 6 5.63 -20.50 30.12
N PRO A 7 6.15 -21.75 30.07
CA PRO A 7 7.41 -22.09 30.72
C PRO A 7 8.54 -21.13 30.32
N LEU A 8 9.37 -20.74 31.28
CA LEU A 8 10.39 -19.69 31.12
C LEU A 8 11.21 -19.77 29.81
N PRO A 9 11.68 -20.95 29.34
CA PRO A 9 12.40 -21.05 28.07
C PRO A 9 11.56 -20.62 26.86
N LYS A 10 10.26 -20.95 26.82
CA LYS A 10 9.36 -20.52 25.73
C LYS A 10 9.08 -19.03 25.77
N VAL A 11 9.00 -18.42 26.95
CA VAL A 11 8.85 -16.96 27.09
C VAL A 11 10.10 -16.24 26.59
N VAL A 12 11.29 -16.69 27.00
CA VAL A 12 12.57 -16.09 26.58
C VAL A 12 12.79 -16.25 25.07
N LEU A 13 12.68 -17.48 24.53
CA LEU A 13 12.91 -17.76 23.11
C LEU A 13 11.83 -17.13 22.21
N GLY A 14 10.57 -17.08 22.65
CA GLY A 14 9.50 -16.38 21.96
C GLY A 14 9.69 -14.87 21.94
N SER A 15 10.12 -14.28 23.07
CA SER A 15 10.44 -12.85 23.15
C SER A 15 11.65 -12.47 22.29
N LEU A 16 12.69 -13.32 22.27
CA LEU A 16 13.85 -13.16 21.40
C LEU A 16 13.45 -13.21 19.92
N SER A 17 12.63 -14.20 19.53
CA SER A 17 12.15 -14.36 18.15
C SER A 17 11.28 -13.18 17.70
N PHE A 18 10.40 -12.70 18.59
CA PHE A 18 9.60 -11.50 18.35
C PHE A 18 10.48 -10.24 18.24
N GLY A 19 11.53 -10.13 19.07
CA GLY A 19 12.52 -9.06 19.00
C GLY A 19 13.30 -9.03 17.69
N VAL A 20 13.73 -10.18 17.18
CA VAL A 20 14.39 -10.30 15.86
C VAL A 20 13.44 -9.86 14.74
N PHE A 21 12.19 -10.34 14.74
CA PHE A 21 11.16 -9.87 13.81
C PHE A 21 10.96 -8.36 13.89
N TRP A 22 10.79 -7.83 15.10
CA TRP A 22 10.54 -6.40 15.33
C TRP A 22 11.68 -5.55 14.80
N MET A 23 12.93 -5.86 15.16
CA MET A 23 14.11 -5.13 14.67
C MET A 23 14.20 -5.11 13.14
N LEU A 24 13.99 -6.26 12.48
CA LEU A 24 14.07 -6.35 11.00
C LEU A 24 12.83 -5.77 10.29
N ALA A 25 11.67 -5.70 10.96
CA ALA A 25 10.47 -5.04 10.44
C ALA A 25 10.51 -3.51 10.60
N VAL A 26 11.24 -3.00 11.59
CA VAL A 26 11.40 -1.57 11.91
C VAL A 26 12.61 -0.95 11.21
N PHE A 27 13.72 -1.67 11.12
CA PHE A 27 14.98 -1.20 10.50
C PHE A 27 15.29 -2.07 9.25
N PRO A 28 14.83 -1.68 8.05
CA PRO A 28 14.98 -2.48 6.83
C PRO A 28 16.43 -2.60 6.33
N SER A 29 17.29 -1.69 6.79
CA SER A 29 18.66 -1.48 6.29
C SER A 29 19.66 -1.69 7.42
N VAL A 30 19.72 -2.90 7.96
CA VAL A 30 20.73 -3.25 8.97
C VAL A 30 22.09 -3.39 8.26
N PRO A 31 23.14 -2.60 8.58
CA PRO A 31 24.31 -2.45 7.70
C PRO A 31 25.11 -3.74 7.41
N PHE A 32 24.95 -4.78 8.23
CA PHE A 32 25.61 -6.07 8.10
C PHE A 32 24.70 -7.19 7.55
N LEU A 33 23.42 -6.89 7.25
CA LEU A 33 22.42 -7.90 6.87
C LEU A 33 21.39 -7.32 5.89
N PRO A 34 21.52 -7.56 4.57
CA PRO A 34 20.61 -7.03 3.55
C PRO A 34 19.28 -7.81 3.50
N ILE A 35 18.57 -7.86 4.63
CA ILE A 35 17.33 -8.60 4.85
C ILE A 35 16.18 -7.59 4.97
N GLY A 36 15.43 -7.42 3.88
CA GLY A 36 14.24 -6.56 3.87
C GLY A 36 13.14 -7.06 4.80
N ARG A 37 12.24 -6.15 5.20
CA ARG A 37 11.13 -6.35 6.17
C ARG A 37 10.40 -7.68 6.03
N THR A 38 10.10 -8.11 4.80
CA THR A 38 9.46 -9.40 4.47
C THR A 38 10.24 -10.61 4.97
N ALA A 39 11.55 -10.66 4.70
CA ALA A 39 12.41 -11.75 5.13
C ALA A 39 12.65 -11.71 6.66
N GLY A 40 12.62 -10.53 7.28
CA GLY A 40 12.58 -10.39 8.74
C GLY A 40 11.34 -11.03 9.39
N ALA A 41 10.17 -10.88 8.77
CA ALA A 41 8.93 -11.53 9.23
C ALA A 41 8.92 -13.05 9.01
N LEU A 42 9.54 -13.55 7.92
CA LEU A 42 9.77 -14.99 7.74
C LEU A 42 10.76 -15.53 8.79
N LEU A 43 11.86 -14.83 9.06
CA LEU A 43 12.85 -15.27 10.05
C LEU A 43 12.23 -15.37 11.45
N GLY A 44 11.43 -14.38 11.87
CA GLY A 44 10.67 -14.46 13.12
C GLY A 44 9.73 -15.65 13.20
N ALA A 45 9.02 -15.96 12.11
CA ALA A 45 8.12 -17.09 12.02
C ALA A 45 8.85 -18.43 12.13
N VAL A 46 9.98 -18.58 11.43
CA VAL A 46 10.84 -19.77 11.47
C VAL A 46 11.42 -19.96 12.88
N LEU A 47 11.92 -18.90 13.53
CA LEU A 47 12.47 -18.98 14.89
C LEU A 47 11.41 -19.41 15.92
N MET A 48 10.17 -18.92 15.80
CA MET A 48 9.05 -19.32 16.67
C MET A 48 8.73 -20.83 16.57
N ILE A 49 8.86 -21.42 15.37
CA ILE A 49 8.65 -22.86 15.13
C ILE A 49 9.86 -23.66 15.61
N VAL A 50 11.08 -23.26 15.23
CA VAL A 50 12.34 -23.95 15.60
C VAL A 50 12.50 -24.03 17.13
N PHE A 51 12.22 -22.94 17.85
CA PHE A 51 12.25 -22.93 19.32
C PHE A 51 11.00 -23.54 19.98
N HIS A 52 10.09 -24.16 19.21
CA HIS A 52 8.88 -24.84 19.68
C HIS A 52 7.97 -23.93 20.55
N VAL A 53 7.96 -22.63 20.28
CA VAL A 53 7.04 -21.66 20.89
C VAL A 53 5.62 -21.88 20.32
N ILE A 54 5.56 -22.21 19.03
CA ILE A 54 4.36 -22.63 18.30
C ILE A 54 4.67 -23.91 17.49
N GLY A 55 3.71 -24.83 17.37
CA GLY A 55 3.88 -26.02 16.51
C GLY A 55 3.76 -25.68 15.01
N PRO A 56 4.17 -26.58 14.10
CA PRO A 56 4.00 -26.37 12.66
C PRO A 56 2.52 -26.23 12.27
N ASP A 57 1.65 -27.13 12.76
CA ASP A 57 0.22 -27.12 12.44
C ASP A 57 -0.48 -25.87 13.01
N ASP A 58 -0.13 -25.49 14.24
CA ASP A 58 -0.55 -24.22 14.84
C ASP A 58 -0.11 -23.00 14.01
N ALA A 59 1.10 -23.03 13.45
CA ALA A 59 1.64 -21.93 12.65
C ALA A 59 0.87 -21.81 11.32
N TYR A 60 0.60 -22.93 10.63
CA TYR A 60 -0.27 -22.93 9.45
C TYR A 60 -1.69 -22.46 9.78
N ALA A 61 -2.29 -22.96 10.88
CA ALA A 61 -3.61 -22.55 11.36
C ALA A 61 -3.68 -21.07 11.82
N SER A 62 -2.53 -20.45 12.08
CA SER A 62 -2.45 -19.01 12.41
C SER A 62 -2.48 -18.10 11.18
N ILE A 63 -2.36 -18.63 9.96
CA ILE A 63 -2.34 -17.84 8.73
C ILE A 63 -3.78 -17.60 8.25
N ASP A 64 -4.28 -16.38 8.46
CA ASP A 64 -5.60 -15.94 7.99
C ASP A 64 -5.65 -15.84 6.45
N LEU A 65 -5.91 -16.97 5.79
CA LEU A 65 -6.16 -17.04 4.35
C LEU A 65 -7.24 -16.05 3.86
N PRO A 66 -8.35 -15.78 4.60
CA PRO A 66 -9.32 -14.77 4.17
C PRO A 66 -8.75 -13.35 4.15
N ILE A 67 -7.80 -13.02 5.04
CA ILE A 67 -7.13 -11.71 5.03
C ILE A 67 -6.12 -11.66 3.88
N LEU A 68 -5.34 -12.72 3.65
CA LEU A 68 -4.39 -12.77 2.52
C LEU A 68 -5.10 -12.68 1.16
N GLY A 69 -6.20 -13.41 0.97
CA GLY A 69 -7.02 -13.33 -0.24
C GLY A 69 -7.64 -11.94 -0.44
N LEU A 70 -8.07 -11.29 0.65
CA LEU A 70 -8.57 -9.91 0.63
C LEU A 70 -7.47 -8.90 0.27
N LEU A 71 -6.26 -9.03 0.84
CA LEU A 71 -5.09 -8.21 0.52
C LEU A 71 -4.66 -8.35 -0.95
N PHE A 72 -4.59 -9.59 -1.44
CA PHE A 72 -4.28 -9.87 -2.84
C PHE A 72 -5.34 -9.25 -3.77
N ALA A 73 -6.61 -9.44 -3.44
CA ALA A 73 -7.71 -8.91 -4.25
C ALA A 73 -7.75 -7.37 -4.31
N THR A 74 -7.50 -6.67 -3.20
CA THR A 74 -7.46 -5.19 -3.23
C THR A 74 -6.26 -4.65 -3.99
N MET A 75 -5.10 -5.34 -3.96
CA MET A 75 -3.96 -5.00 -4.83
C MET A 75 -4.30 -5.18 -6.31
N VAL A 76 -4.92 -6.31 -6.69
CA VAL A 76 -5.34 -6.57 -8.09
C VAL A 76 -6.32 -5.51 -8.57
N VAL A 77 -7.33 -5.16 -7.76
CA VAL A 77 -8.29 -4.07 -8.08
C VAL A 77 -7.57 -2.73 -8.23
N GLY A 78 -6.67 -2.38 -7.31
CA GLY A 78 -5.88 -1.15 -7.38
C GLY A 78 -5.02 -1.05 -8.65
N GLY A 79 -4.37 -2.16 -9.04
CA GLY A 79 -3.61 -2.26 -10.28
C GLY A 79 -4.48 -2.06 -11.52
N TYR A 80 -5.68 -2.67 -11.57
CA TYR A 80 -6.58 -2.52 -12.72
C TYR A 80 -7.08 -1.08 -12.86
N LEU A 81 -7.29 -0.37 -11.75
CA LEU A 81 -7.64 1.05 -11.74
C LEU A 81 -6.46 1.96 -12.13
N LYS A 82 -5.22 1.59 -11.76
CA LYS A 82 -4.00 2.24 -12.29
C LYS A 82 -3.93 2.09 -13.81
N GLY A 83 -4.06 0.87 -14.32
CA GLY A 83 -4.12 0.58 -15.76
C GLY A 83 -5.31 1.26 -16.46
N ALA A 84 -6.43 1.48 -15.76
CA ALA A 84 -7.57 2.22 -16.28
C ALA A 84 -7.29 3.73 -16.45
N GLY A 85 -6.20 4.25 -15.88
CA GLY A 85 -5.82 5.66 -15.91
C GLY A 85 -6.53 6.52 -14.87
N MET A 86 -7.07 5.91 -13.80
CA MET A 86 -7.78 6.61 -12.73
C MET A 86 -6.96 7.74 -12.11
N PHE A 87 -5.67 7.49 -11.86
CA PHE A 87 -4.77 8.49 -11.28
C PHE A 87 -4.52 9.69 -12.21
N GLY A 88 -4.58 9.50 -13.54
CA GLY A 88 -4.57 10.64 -14.48
C GLY A 88 -5.81 11.53 -14.37
N HIS A 89 -6.98 10.97 -14.01
CA HIS A 89 -8.18 11.76 -13.72
C HIS A 89 -8.07 12.49 -12.37
N LEU A 90 -7.39 11.89 -11.38
CA LEU A 90 -7.06 12.53 -10.10
C LEU A 90 -6.03 13.67 -10.29
N GLY A 91 -5.01 13.48 -11.11
CA GLY A 91 -4.06 14.53 -11.51
C GLY A 91 -4.75 15.69 -12.26
N ALA A 92 -5.62 15.38 -13.21
CA ALA A 92 -6.45 16.38 -13.87
C ALA A 92 -7.34 17.16 -12.88
N LEU A 93 -7.90 16.50 -11.85
CA LEU A 93 -8.70 17.15 -10.81
C LEU A 93 -7.88 18.10 -9.91
N LEU A 94 -6.61 17.78 -9.63
CA LEU A 94 -5.66 18.68 -8.96
C LEU A 94 -5.44 19.95 -9.81
N ALA A 95 -5.13 19.78 -11.10
CA ALA A 95 -4.75 20.86 -12.00
C ALA A 95 -5.92 21.77 -12.45
N TRP A 96 -7.08 21.19 -12.81
CA TRP A 96 -8.16 21.82 -13.59
C TRP A 96 -8.73 23.13 -13.02
N ARG A 97 -8.55 23.39 -11.72
CA ARG A 97 -9.09 24.61 -11.09
C ARG A 97 -8.17 25.24 -10.04
N SER A 98 -6.89 24.90 -10.01
CA SER A 98 -5.93 25.44 -9.03
C SER A 98 -5.60 26.91 -9.29
N ARG A 99 -5.85 27.76 -8.29
CA ARG A 99 -5.69 29.22 -8.32
C ARG A 99 -4.38 29.75 -7.70
N GLY A 100 -3.49 28.88 -7.23
CA GLY A 100 -2.18 29.25 -6.67
C GLY A 100 -1.60 28.16 -5.77
N GLY A 101 -0.37 28.34 -5.27
CA GLY A 101 0.34 27.31 -4.49
C GLY A 101 -0.41 26.84 -3.24
N ARG A 102 -1.08 27.75 -2.52
CA ARG A 102 -1.91 27.40 -1.34
C ARG A 102 -3.15 26.57 -1.69
N ASP A 103 -3.84 26.91 -2.79
CA ASP A 103 -4.99 26.16 -3.30
C ASP A 103 -4.55 24.77 -3.80
N LEU A 104 -3.38 24.69 -4.46
CA LEU A 104 -2.74 23.43 -4.83
C LEU A 104 -2.42 22.56 -3.60
N LEU A 105 -1.87 23.13 -2.53
CA LEU A 105 -1.52 22.38 -1.32
C LEU A 105 -2.77 21.76 -0.67
N CYS A 106 -3.84 22.55 -0.49
CA CYS A 106 -5.12 22.07 0.01
C CYS A 106 -5.72 20.95 -0.87
N ARG A 107 -5.59 21.06 -2.19
CA ARG A 107 -6.04 20.02 -3.13
C ARG A 107 -5.21 18.76 -3.04
N VAL A 108 -3.89 18.87 -2.95
CA VAL A 108 -3.00 17.72 -2.75
C VAL A 108 -3.37 17.01 -1.45
N CYS A 109 -3.62 17.73 -0.36
CA CYS A 109 -4.14 17.14 0.88
C CYS A 109 -5.45 16.38 0.65
N VAL A 110 -6.50 17.05 0.15
CA VAL A 110 -7.85 16.47 0.03
C VAL A 110 -7.91 15.33 -0.98
N VAL A 111 -7.35 15.50 -2.17
CA VAL A 111 -7.38 14.47 -3.24
C VAL A 111 -6.53 13.26 -2.86
N THR A 112 -5.36 13.46 -2.23
CA THR A 112 -4.53 12.33 -1.77
C THR A 112 -5.22 11.59 -0.63
N ALA A 113 -5.84 12.29 0.32
CA ALA A 113 -6.57 11.65 1.42
C ALA A 113 -7.78 10.84 0.92
N LEU A 114 -8.55 11.38 -0.04
CA LEU A 114 -9.69 10.67 -0.64
C LEU A 114 -9.23 9.49 -1.50
N ALA A 115 -8.14 9.62 -2.27
CA ALA A 115 -7.58 8.51 -3.03
C ALA A 115 -7.06 7.40 -2.09
N SER A 116 -6.29 7.77 -1.06
CA SER A 116 -5.72 6.83 -0.07
C SER A 116 -6.77 6.22 0.87
N ALA A 117 -7.96 6.82 0.98
CA ALA A 117 -9.11 6.21 1.64
C ALA A 117 -9.79 5.12 0.77
N LEU A 118 -9.63 5.17 -0.56
CA LEU A 118 -10.25 4.22 -1.51
C LEU A 118 -9.27 3.15 -2.01
N PHE A 119 -7.96 3.46 -2.04
CA PHE A 119 -6.89 2.62 -2.59
C PHE A 119 -5.74 2.50 -1.60
N THR A 120 -4.85 1.53 -1.83
CA THR A 120 -3.67 1.31 -0.99
C THR A 120 -2.75 2.53 -0.95
N ASN A 121 -2.47 3.02 0.26
CA ASN A 121 -1.64 4.19 0.56
C ASN A 121 -0.31 4.21 -0.20
N ASP A 122 0.43 3.10 -0.22
CA ASP A 122 1.72 2.98 -0.94
C ASP A 122 1.56 3.29 -2.45
N THR A 123 0.48 2.80 -3.06
CA THR A 123 0.13 3.03 -4.48
C THR A 123 -0.27 4.49 -4.73
N CYS A 124 -1.05 5.09 -3.82
CA CYS A 124 -1.38 6.51 -3.88
C CYS A 124 -0.13 7.39 -3.75
N CYS A 125 0.79 7.08 -2.83
CA CYS A 125 2.02 7.84 -2.64
C CYS A 125 2.89 7.84 -3.89
N VAL A 126 3.20 6.67 -4.46
CA VAL A 126 4.04 6.57 -5.66
C VAL A 126 3.39 7.29 -6.84
N VAL A 127 2.13 6.99 -7.15
CA VAL A 127 1.50 7.45 -8.39
C VAL A 127 1.09 8.93 -8.33
N LEU A 128 0.68 9.44 -7.17
CA LEU A 128 0.38 10.88 -7.05
C LEU A 128 1.65 11.73 -6.95
N THR A 129 2.81 11.15 -6.57
CA THR A 129 4.09 11.88 -6.53
C THR A 129 4.50 12.33 -7.93
N GLU A 130 4.39 11.46 -8.94
CA GLU A 130 4.65 11.77 -10.36
C GLU A 130 3.88 13.04 -10.78
N PHE A 131 2.55 13.02 -10.66
CA PHE A 131 1.69 14.17 -11.02
C PHE A 131 1.90 15.42 -10.16
N VAL A 132 2.28 15.28 -8.88
CA VAL A 132 2.56 16.41 -7.99
C VAL A 132 3.89 17.08 -8.35
N LEU A 133 4.90 16.31 -8.76
CA LEU A 133 6.18 16.83 -9.25
C LEU A 133 6.01 17.58 -10.58
N GLU A 134 5.30 16.98 -11.54
CA GLU A 134 4.95 17.64 -12.81
C GLU A 134 4.24 18.98 -12.58
N LEU A 135 3.18 18.98 -11.77
CA LEU A 135 2.36 20.17 -11.50
C LEU A 135 3.07 21.22 -10.62
N ALA A 136 4.05 20.83 -9.80
CA ALA A 136 4.92 21.78 -9.11
C ALA A 136 5.93 22.44 -10.08
N ALA A 137 6.52 21.64 -10.97
CA ALA A 137 7.47 22.11 -11.98
C ALA A 137 6.82 23.05 -13.00
N GLU A 138 5.65 22.70 -13.57
CA GLU A 138 4.86 23.57 -14.46
C GLU A 138 4.59 24.95 -13.86
N ARG A 139 4.43 25.01 -12.53
CA ARG A 139 4.07 26.23 -11.79
C ARG A 139 5.25 26.94 -11.14
N ASN A 140 6.47 26.42 -11.31
CA ASN A 140 7.70 26.92 -10.67
C ASN A 140 7.56 27.07 -9.15
N LEU A 141 6.96 26.05 -8.50
CA LEU A 141 6.78 25.98 -7.05
C LEU A 141 7.72 24.94 -6.43
N PRO A 142 8.20 25.12 -5.20
CA PRO A 142 9.02 24.11 -4.52
C PRO A 142 8.21 22.81 -4.32
N ALA A 143 8.78 21.66 -4.67
CA ALA A 143 8.08 20.37 -4.58
C ALA A 143 7.86 19.90 -3.14
N LYS A 144 8.82 20.19 -2.25
CA LYS A 144 8.95 19.72 -0.86
C LYS A 144 7.68 19.89 -0.01
N PRO A 145 6.97 21.04 0.02
CA PRO A 145 5.69 21.17 0.72
C PRO A 145 4.61 20.22 0.20
N PHE A 146 4.51 20.01 -1.12
CA PHE A 146 3.49 19.15 -1.73
C PHE A 146 3.78 17.67 -1.54
N LEU A 147 5.05 17.25 -1.60
CA LEU A 147 5.45 15.87 -1.27
C LEU A 147 5.15 15.54 0.19
N LEU A 148 5.43 16.46 1.12
CA LEU A 148 5.08 16.27 2.52
C LEU A 148 3.57 16.23 2.74
N ALA A 149 2.82 17.14 2.09
CA ALA A 149 1.36 17.16 2.11
C ALA A 149 0.73 15.88 1.56
N LEU A 150 1.29 15.32 0.48
CA LEU A 150 0.90 14.04 -0.08
C LEU A 150 1.18 12.91 0.92
N ALA A 151 2.39 12.81 1.46
CA ALA A 151 2.77 11.71 2.36
C ALA A 151 1.95 11.70 3.67
N THR A 152 1.76 12.86 4.32
CA THR A 152 0.97 12.93 5.55
C THR A 152 -0.52 12.73 5.28
N SER A 153 -1.07 13.30 4.20
CA SER A 153 -2.49 13.13 3.86
C SER A 153 -2.83 11.74 3.37
N ALA A 154 -1.90 11.04 2.71
CA ALA A 154 -2.06 9.64 2.34
C ALA A 154 -2.18 8.74 3.59
N ASN A 155 -1.32 8.94 4.59
CA ASN A 155 -1.43 8.27 5.89
C ASN A 155 -2.77 8.57 6.57
N ILE A 156 -3.11 9.86 6.75
CA ILE A 156 -4.34 10.27 7.45
C ILE A 156 -5.59 9.78 6.71
N GLY A 157 -5.67 9.95 5.39
CA GLY A 157 -6.79 9.48 4.57
C GLY A 157 -6.97 7.96 4.63
N SER A 158 -5.87 7.20 4.56
CA SER A 158 -5.92 5.73 4.62
C SER A 158 -6.56 5.20 5.91
N SER A 159 -6.42 5.93 7.03
CA SER A 159 -7.00 5.55 8.33
C SER A 159 -8.54 5.41 8.31
N ALA A 160 -9.22 6.11 7.41
CA ALA A 160 -10.69 6.14 7.38
C ALA A 160 -11.35 4.85 6.88
N THR A 161 -10.62 3.95 6.20
CA THR A 161 -11.20 2.69 5.67
C THR A 161 -10.34 1.46 5.95
N PRO A 162 -10.94 0.26 5.96
CA PRO A 162 -10.21 -1.00 5.97
C PRO A 162 -9.33 -1.22 4.74
N ILE A 163 -9.65 -0.59 3.60
CA ILE A 163 -8.95 -0.81 2.31
C ILE A 163 -7.66 0.00 2.23
N GLY A 164 -7.69 1.25 2.69
CA GLY A 164 -6.61 2.22 2.47
C GLY A 164 -5.25 1.78 3.03
N ASN A 165 -5.27 0.95 4.08
CA ASN A 165 -4.08 0.32 4.62
C ASN A 165 -4.34 -1.15 5.00
N PRO A 166 -3.48 -2.11 4.56
CA PRO A 166 -3.45 -3.49 5.05
C PRO A 166 -3.53 -3.70 6.57
N GLN A 167 -3.11 -2.71 7.36
CA GLN A 167 -3.32 -2.68 8.82
C GLN A 167 -4.80 -2.60 9.17
N ASN A 168 -5.51 -1.60 8.65
CA ASN A 168 -6.92 -1.32 8.88
C ASN A 168 -7.80 -2.50 8.44
N LEU A 169 -7.35 -3.22 7.43
CA LEU A 169 -7.94 -4.47 6.98
C LEU A 169 -7.93 -5.56 8.08
N VAL A 170 -6.75 -5.81 8.69
CA VAL A 170 -6.61 -6.73 9.83
C VAL A 170 -7.42 -6.23 11.04
N ILE A 171 -7.45 -4.91 11.27
CA ILE A 171 -8.26 -4.28 12.32
C ILE A 171 -9.74 -4.61 12.12
N ALA A 172 -10.30 -4.31 10.94
CA ALA A 172 -11.72 -4.54 10.64
C ALA A 172 -12.09 -6.03 10.64
N PHE A 173 -11.23 -6.90 10.11
CA PHE A 173 -11.47 -8.35 10.06
C PHE A 173 -11.47 -8.96 11.47
N ASN A 174 -10.42 -8.75 12.26
CA ASN A 174 -10.29 -9.33 13.60
C ASN A 174 -11.34 -8.78 14.57
N SER A 175 -11.72 -7.50 14.43
CA SER A 175 -12.80 -6.88 15.21
C SER A 175 -14.21 -7.27 14.76
N ARG A 176 -14.36 -7.87 13.58
CA ARG A 176 -15.63 -8.12 12.89
C ARG A 176 -16.48 -6.85 12.72
N ILE A 177 -15.85 -5.68 12.61
CA ILE A 177 -16.53 -4.40 12.43
C ILE A 177 -16.89 -4.21 10.95
N THR A 178 -18.18 -4.03 10.67
CA THR A 178 -18.72 -3.70 9.35
C THR A 178 -18.10 -2.41 8.81
N PHE A 179 -17.84 -2.35 7.49
CA PHE A 179 -17.15 -1.22 6.85
C PHE A 179 -17.72 0.15 7.24
N LEU A 180 -19.04 0.33 7.20
CA LEU A 180 -19.68 1.60 7.59
C LEU A 180 -19.43 1.97 9.06
N ARG A 181 -19.40 1.01 9.97
CA ARG A 181 -19.13 1.25 11.40
C ARG A 181 -17.66 1.61 11.65
N PHE A 182 -16.74 1.05 10.86
CA PHE A 182 -15.33 1.46 10.86
C PHE A 182 -15.19 2.90 10.33
N LEU A 183 -15.77 3.17 9.15
CA LEU A 183 -15.73 4.48 8.49
C LEU A 183 -16.32 5.58 9.39
N PHE A 184 -17.57 5.47 9.82
CA PHE A 184 -18.20 6.52 10.64
C PHE A 184 -17.56 6.65 12.04
N GLY A 185 -16.90 5.61 12.56
CA GLY A 185 -16.14 5.68 13.80
C GLY A 185 -14.86 6.51 13.69
N ILE A 186 -14.13 6.41 12.57
CA ILE A 186 -12.84 7.09 12.38
C ILE A 186 -12.97 8.40 11.59
N LEU A 187 -13.99 8.57 10.76
CA LEU A 187 -14.19 9.75 9.91
C LEU A 187 -14.08 11.10 10.65
N PRO A 188 -14.63 11.29 11.88
CA PRO A 188 -14.45 12.55 12.61
C PRO A 188 -12.98 12.82 12.98
N ALA A 189 -12.23 11.77 13.37
CA ALA A 189 -10.81 11.87 13.69
C ALA A 189 -9.95 12.09 12.43
N MET A 190 -10.31 11.44 11.32
CA MET A 190 -9.64 11.67 10.02
C MET A 190 -9.86 13.11 9.54
N LEU A 191 -11.09 13.63 9.59
CA LEU A 191 -11.38 15.01 9.20
C LEU A 191 -10.67 16.04 10.09
N ALA A 192 -10.63 15.81 11.41
CA ALA A 192 -9.86 16.64 12.33
C ALA A 192 -8.35 16.59 12.05
N GLY A 193 -7.80 15.39 11.83
CA GLY A 193 -6.39 15.19 11.45
C GLY A 193 -6.04 15.86 10.12
N MET A 194 -6.91 15.76 9.11
CA MET A 194 -6.76 16.43 7.82
C MET A 194 -6.77 17.95 7.94
N ALA A 195 -7.66 18.50 8.77
CA ALA A 195 -7.72 19.94 9.03
C ALA A 195 -6.43 20.42 9.73
N VAL A 196 -6.00 19.75 10.80
CA VAL A 196 -4.76 20.07 11.53
C VAL A 196 -3.54 19.95 10.61
N ASN A 197 -3.41 18.87 9.84
CA ASN A 197 -2.31 18.67 8.90
C ASN A 197 -2.27 19.77 7.83
N THR A 198 -3.40 20.09 7.20
CA THR A 198 -3.47 21.11 6.15
C THR A 198 -3.16 22.50 6.70
N VAL A 199 -3.68 22.85 7.89
CA VAL A 199 -3.37 24.13 8.55
C VAL A 199 -1.89 24.20 8.96
N MET A 200 -1.34 23.13 9.53
CA MET A 200 0.08 23.07 9.93
C MET A 200 1.02 23.27 8.74
N LEU A 201 0.76 22.57 7.63
CA LEU A 201 1.55 22.69 6.40
C LEU A 201 1.39 24.07 5.75
N LEU A 202 0.17 24.64 5.73
CA LEU A 202 -0.05 26.01 5.29
C LEU A 202 0.72 27.02 6.15
N CYS A 203 0.74 26.87 7.47
CA CYS A 203 1.45 27.77 8.36
C CYS A 203 2.98 27.64 8.22
N MET A 204 3.51 26.42 8.08
CA MET A 204 4.95 26.18 7.88
C MET A 204 5.43 26.78 6.56
N TYR A 205 4.73 26.48 5.47
CA TYR A 205 5.16 26.84 4.11
C TYR A 205 4.47 28.10 3.55
N TRP A 206 3.85 28.91 4.43
CA TRP A 206 3.01 30.05 4.03
C TRP A 206 3.69 30.97 3.03
N LYS A 207 4.97 31.28 3.26
CA LYS A 207 5.78 32.21 2.45
C LYS A 207 6.34 31.56 1.18
N GLU A 208 6.82 30.32 1.26
CA GLU A 208 7.32 29.54 0.11
C GLU A 208 6.22 29.31 -0.95
N LEU A 209 4.96 29.29 -0.52
CA LEU A 209 3.77 29.17 -1.38
C LEU A 209 3.24 30.53 -1.91
N GLU A 210 3.90 31.65 -1.58
CA GLU A 210 3.47 33.02 -1.90
C GLU A 210 4.35 33.73 -2.95
N GLY A 211 5.60 33.30 -3.13
CA GLY A 211 6.50 33.82 -4.16
C GLY A 211 7.61 32.83 -4.52
N ALA A 212 7.91 32.71 -5.81
CA ALA A 212 8.96 31.82 -6.31
C ALA A 212 10.34 32.47 -6.19
N SER A 213 11.26 31.80 -5.49
CA SER A 213 12.72 32.02 -5.55
C SER A 213 13.37 30.83 -6.28
N PRO A 214 14.00 31.01 -7.45
CA PRO A 214 14.28 29.93 -8.40
C PRO A 214 15.51 29.04 -8.09
N ASP A 215 15.91 28.92 -6.82
CA ASP A 215 17.20 28.30 -6.44
C ASP A 215 17.11 26.81 -5.97
N GLU A 216 15.95 26.29 -5.56
CA GLU A 216 15.85 24.89 -5.07
C GLU A 216 15.74 23.81 -6.19
N VAL A 217 15.93 24.15 -7.47
CA VAL A 217 15.95 23.18 -8.58
C VAL A 217 17.12 22.17 -8.46
N GLY A 218 18.12 22.46 -7.63
CA GLY A 218 19.20 21.51 -7.31
C GLY A 218 18.75 20.27 -6.52
N ALA A 219 17.80 20.41 -5.60
CA ALA A 219 17.46 19.37 -4.62
C ALA A 219 16.88 18.08 -5.25
N GLY A 220 16.23 18.20 -6.40
CA GLY A 220 15.70 17.03 -7.13
C GLY A 220 16.80 16.07 -7.63
N LYS A 221 18.01 16.59 -7.92
CA LYS A 221 19.13 15.79 -8.43
C LYS A 221 19.95 15.11 -7.34
N GLU A 222 19.90 15.63 -6.11
CA GLU A 222 20.58 14.98 -4.98
C GLU A 222 19.85 13.69 -4.54
N MET A 223 18.54 13.57 -4.82
CA MET A 223 17.79 12.36 -4.47
C MET A 223 18.07 11.18 -5.41
N GLU A 224 18.20 11.40 -6.73
CA GLU A 224 18.68 10.36 -7.67
C GLU A 224 20.11 9.91 -7.33
N ALA A 225 20.99 10.85 -6.94
CA ALA A 225 22.38 10.58 -6.60
C ALA A 225 22.60 9.79 -5.29
N VAL A 226 21.55 9.54 -4.50
CA VAL A 226 21.58 8.68 -3.31
C VAL A 226 21.10 7.25 -3.62
N GLU A 227 20.35 7.03 -4.71
CA GLU A 227 19.88 5.71 -5.12
C GLU A 227 20.84 5.04 -6.12
N GLU A 228 21.47 5.79 -7.04
CA GLU A 228 22.69 5.34 -7.75
C GLU A 228 23.95 5.60 -6.90
N GLY A 229 24.43 4.58 -6.19
CA GLY A 229 25.63 4.65 -5.35
C GLY A 229 26.94 4.84 -6.14
N ARG A 230 27.21 6.07 -6.62
CA ARG A 230 28.34 6.41 -7.50
C ARG A 230 29.17 7.57 -6.96
N SER A 231 30.33 7.27 -6.38
CA SER A 231 31.25 8.26 -5.82
C SER A 231 31.74 9.30 -6.85
N PRO A 232 31.95 10.57 -6.46
CA PRO A 232 32.33 11.63 -7.38
C PRO A 232 33.79 11.50 -7.84
N ALA A 233 33.98 11.36 -9.16
CA ALA A 233 35.29 11.56 -9.79
C ALA A 233 35.50 13.06 -10.07
N SER A 234 36.61 13.62 -9.61
CA SER A 234 36.95 15.03 -9.78
C SER A 234 37.60 15.33 -11.14
N SER A 235 37.46 16.59 -11.57
CA SER A 235 38.28 17.30 -12.57
C SER A 235 38.44 16.69 -13.98
N VAL A 236 37.92 17.41 -14.99
CA VAL A 236 38.76 18.01 -16.05
C VAL A 236 38.24 19.44 -16.30
N LEU A 237 39.16 20.39 -16.55
CA LEU A 237 38.84 21.80 -16.84
C LEU A 237 39.54 22.25 -18.13
N SER A 238 38.78 22.43 -19.22
CA SER A 238 39.13 23.21 -20.42
C SER A 238 37.87 23.40 -21.29
N LEU A 239 37.45 24.59 -21.74
CA LEU A 239 38.07 25.71 -22.49
C LEU A 239 37.94 25.62 -24.03
N LYS A 240 37.34 26.68 -24.61
CA LYS A 240 37.41 27.19 -25.99
C LYS A 240 36.81 26.39 -27.17
N CYS A 241 35.60 26.81 -27.56
CA CYS A 241 35.31 27.58 -28.79
C CYS A 241 36.03 27.20 -30.11
N GLY A 242 35.26 26.83 -31.15
CA GLY A 242 35.75 26.85 -32.54
C GLY A 242 34.83 26.21 -33.61
N ALA A 243 34.29 27.05 -34.50
CA ALA A 243 33.91 26.78 -35.90
C ALA A 243 32.85 25.71 -36.30
N SER A 244 32.27 25.94 -37.48
CA SER A 244 31.51 25.03 -38.35
C SER A 244 32.02 25.23 -39.81
N PRO A 245 31.48 24.63 -40.89
CA PRO A 245 30.68 23.38 -41.04
C PRO A 245 31.25 22.40 -42.10
N ALA A 246 30.91 21.10 -42.02
CA ALA A 246 31.21 20.07 -43.03
C ALA A 246 30.37 18.77 -42.85
N LEU A 247 30.40 17.75 -43.73
CA LEU A 247 29.90 17.73 -45.12
C LEU A 247 29.81 16.26 -45.66
N ARG A 248 28.62 15.83 -46.14
CA ARG A 248 28.37 14.53 -46.86
C ARG A 248 28.64 13.24 -46.01
N HIS A 249 28.27 12.01 -46.42
CA HIS A 249 27.85 11.48 -47.74
C HIS A 249 26.63 10.52 -47.70
N ARG A 250 26.13 10.16 -48.90
CA ARG A 250 24.95 9.31 -49.18
C ARG A 250 25.33 8.12 -50.08
N GLN A 251 24.88 6.91 -49.69
CA GLN A 251 24.72 5.65 -50.45
C GLN A 251 23.86 4.73 -49.53
N ASN A 252 22.82 4.00 -49.92
CA ASN A 252 22.25 3.54 -51.20
C ASN A 252 23.05 2.44 -51.91
N GLY A 253 22.68 1.19 -51.66
CA GLY A 253 23.10 -0.01 -52.40
C GLY A 253 21.89 -0.91 -52.65
N ASN A 254 21.79 -1.45 -53.87
CA ASN A 254 20.67 -2.28 -54.35
C ASN A 254 21.19 -3.67 -54.74
N GLY A 255 20.43 -4.74 -54.51
CA GLY A 255 20.83 -6.11 -54.83
C GLY A 255 19.62 -7.03 -54.97
N ASN A 256 19.58 -7.82 -56.05
CA ASN A 256 18.46 -8.66 -56.45
C ASN A 256 18.97 -10.04 -56.92
N GLY A 257 18.25 -11.14 -56.66
CA GLY A 257 18.72 -12.49 -56.98
C GLY A 257 17.71 -13.63 -56.80
N ASN A 258 17.31 -14.23 -57.92
CA ASN A 258 16.55 -15.49 -58.10
C ASN A 258 17.34 -16.76 -57.67
N ALA A 259 16.81 -18.00 -57.62
CA ALA A 259 15.45 -18.58 -57.53
C ALA A 259 15.51 -20.14 -57.37
N GLY A 260 14.38 -20.80 -57.12
CA GLY A 260 14.14 -22.26 -57.08
C GLY A 260 13.01 -22.57 -56.07
N HIS A 261 11.88 -23.24 -56.34
CA HIS A 261 11.62 -24.57 -56.94
C HIS A 261 12.39 -25.71 -56.24
N ASP A 262 11.79 -26.77 -55.70
CA ASP A 262 10.36 -27.19 -55.60
C ASP A 262 10.15 -28.09 -54.34
N ASP A 263 8.99 -28.67 -53.97
CA ASP A 263 7.75 -29.03 -54.70
C ASP A 263 6.49 -28.96 -53.78
N ALA A 264 5.32 -29.44 -54.24
CA ALA A 264 4.02 -29.37 -53.56
C ALA A 264 3.58 -30.67 -52.84
N ASP A 265 2.73 -30.51 -51.82
CA ASP A 265 1.80 -31.57 -51.38
C ASP A 265 0.49 -30.92 -50.85
N SER A 266 -0.68 -31.49 -51.13
CA SER A 266 -1.96 -30.77 -50.98
C SER A 266 -3.17 -31.64 -50.58
N VAL A 267 -3.49 -31.68 -49.28
CA VAL A 267 -4.69 -32.35 -48.76
C VAL A 267 -5.31 -31.55 -47.60
N MET A 268 -6.64 -31.53 -47.54
CA MET A 268 -7.52 -31.08 -46.45
C MET A 268 -7.40 -29.63 -45.95
N SER A 269 -8.20 -28.75 -46.56
CA SER A 269 -8.82 -27.65 -45.81
C SER A 269 -9.96 -28.19 -44.94
N GLU A 270 -9.70 -28.53 -43.68
CA GLU A 270 -10.77 -28.94 -42.75
C GLU A 270 -11.32 -27.74 -41.94
N ASN A 271 -12.57 -27.39 -42.20
CA ASN A 271 -13.26 -26.26 -41.57
C ASN A 271 -13.78 -26.63 -40.18
N ILE A 272 -12.98 -26.38 -39.11
CA ILE A 272 -13.55 -26.26 -37.75
C ILE A 272 -13.83 -24.79 -37.42
N SER A 273 -14.77 -24.25 -38.19
CA SER A 273 -15.41 -22.98 -37.87
C SER A 273 -16.54 -23.19 -36.87
N THR A 274 -16.28 -23.01 -35.56
CA THR A 274 -17.24 -22.40 -34.61
C THR A 274 -16.62 -22.13 -33.23
N LYS A 275 -16.02 -20.94 -33.04
CA LYS A 275 -15.99 -20.27 -31.72
C LYS A 275 -15.96 -18.75 -31.85
N HIS A 276 -17.15 -18.16 -31.93
CA HIS A 276 -17.48 -16.72 -31.81
C HIS A 276 -16.63 -15.69 -32.57
N ARG A 277 -16.93 -15.56 -33.87
CA ARG A 277 -16.38 -14.49 -34.74
C ARG A 277 -16.78 -13.05 -34.32
N TRP A 278 -17.83 -12.85 -33.51
CA TRP A 278 -18.23 -11.50 -33.07
C TRP A 278 -17.18 -10.85 -32.16
N PHE A 279 -16.46 -11.63 -31.34
CA PHE A 279 -15.58 -11.09 -30.30
C PHE A 279 -14.31 -10.43 -30.89
N MET A 280 -13.86 -10.89 -32.07
CA MET A 280 -12.71 -10.36 -32.80
C MET A 280 -12.92 -8.97 -33.42
N GLN A 281 -14.16 -8.46 -33.49
CA GLN A 281 -14.49 -7.23 -34.24
C GLN A 281 -14.73 -5.99 -33.35
N CYS A 282 -14.36 -6.07 -32.06
CA CYS A 282 -14.15 -4.88 -31.25
C CYS A 282 -12.76 -4.31 -31.56
N SER A 283 -12.67 -3.04 -31.96
CA SER A 283 -11.36 -2.39 -32.13
C SER A 283 -10.55 -2.43 -30.83
N GLU A 284 -9.22 -2.48 -30.93
CA GLU A 284 -8.27 -2.38 -29.80
C GLU A 284 -8.68 -1.28 -28.80
N GLN A 285 -9.14 -0.15 -29.31
CA GLN A 285 -9.59 1.00 -28.54
C GLN A 285 -10.96 0.80 -27.87
N ARG A 286 -11.93 0.16 -28.54
CA ARG A 286 -13.21 -0.24 -27.92
C ARG A 286 -12.98 -1.29 -26.82
N ARG A 287 -12.09 -2.27 -27.02
CA ARG A 287 -11.72 -3.25 -25.98
C ARG A 287 -11.11 -2.55 -24.75
N LYS A 288 -10.12 -1.67 -24.97
CA LYS A 288 -9.49 -0.88 -23.88
C LYS A 288 -10.50 0.01 -23.15
N LEU A 289 -11.43 0.65 -23.86
CA LEU A 289 -12.47 1.47 -23.25
C LEU A 289 -13.48 0.64 -22.43
N PHE A 290 -13.93 -0.50 -22.97
CA PHE A 290 -14.80 -1.44 -22.25
C PHE A 290 -14.14 -1.92 -20.95
N LEU A 291 -12.86 -2.32 -21.00
CA LEU A 291 -12.14 -2.80 -19.82
C LEU A 291 -12.00 -1.70 -18.75
N LYS A 292 -11.75 -0.45 -19.17
CA LYS A 292 -11.75 0.73 -18.27
C LYS A 292 -13.10 0.91 -17.58
N SER A 293 -14.19 0.97 -18.35
CA SER A 293 -15.54 1.14 -17.79
C SER A 293 -15.92 -0.03 -16.87
N PHE A 294 -15.58 -1.26 -17.23
CA PHE A 294 -15.81 -2.45 -16.41
C PHE A 294 -15.04 -2.39 -15.09
N ALA A 295 -13.75 -2.01 -15.10
CA ALA A 295 -12.95 -1.86 -13.89
C ALA A 295 -13.55 -0.85 -12.90
N TYR A 296 -14.05 0.29 -13.38
CA TYR A 296 -14.75 1.26 -12.52
C TYR A 296 -16.08 0.71 -11.98
N VAL A 297 -16.92 0.12 -12.83
CA VAL A 297 -18.24 -0.43 -12.42
C VAL A 297 -18.08 -1.55 -11.39
N VAL A 298 -17.14 -2.46 -11.60
CA VAL A 298 -16.87 -3.59 -10.69
C VAL A 298 -16.26 -3.11 -9.37
N THR A 299 -15.37 -2.10 -9.39
CA THR A 299 -14.86 -1.47 -8.16
C THR A 299 -15.97 -0.75 -7.38
N VAL A 300 -16.85 0.01 -8.04
CA VAL A 300 -17.98 0.66 -7.37
C VAL A 300 -18.94 -0.40 -6.82
N GLY A 301 -19.18 -1.49 -7.53
CA GLY A 301 -19.94 -2.65 -7.04
C GLY A 301 -19.33 -3.26 -5.78
N MET A 302 -18.00 -3.44 -5.73
CA MET A 302 -17.27 -3.90 -4.54
C MET A 302 -17.44 -2.94 -3.36
N LEU A 303 -17.33 -1.64 -3.59
CA LEU A 303 -17.51 -0.62 -2.54
C LEU A 303 -18.96 -0.63 -2.01
N VAL A 304 -19.95 -0.70 -2.89
CA VAL A 304 -21.38 -0.84 -2.51
C VAL A 304 -21.63 -2.14 -1.75
N ALA A 305 -20.98 -3.25 -2.12
CA ALA A 305 -21.06 -4.50 -1.38
C ALA A 305 -20.52 -4.37 0.06
N TYR A 306 -19.44 -3.61 0.27
CA TYR A 306 -18.97 -3.26 1.63
C TYR A 306 -19.94 -2.34 2.38
N MET A 307 -20.59 -1.37 1.71
CA MET A 307 -21.65 -0.54 2.32
C MET A 307 -22.81 -1.40 2.84
N LEU A 308 -23.21 -2.41 2.07
CA LEU A 308 -24.27 -3.36 2.40
C LEU A 308 -23.85 -4.40 3.48
N GLY A 309 -22.61 -4.33 3.98
CA GLY A 309 -22.11 -5.19 5.05
C GLY A 309 -21.82 -6.64 4.64
N LEU A 310 -21.67 -6.91 3.34
CA LEU A 310 -21.26 -8.22 2.84
C LEU A 310 -19.83 -8.57 3.28
N ASN A 311 -19.50 -9.87 3.31
CA ASN A 311 -18.20 -10.34 3.79
C ASN A 311 -17.06 -9.80 2.91
N MET A 312 -16.21 -8.96 3.50
CA MET A 312 -15.21 -8.18 2.75
C MET A 312 -14.27 -9.06 1.92
N SER A 313 -13.85 -10.22 2.46
CA SER A 313 -12.93 -11.12 1.78
C SER A 313 -13.53 -11.69 0.50
N TRP A 314 -14.73 -12.26 0.60
CA TRP A 314 -15.41 -12.86 -0.56
C TRP A 314 -15.80 -11.83 -1.62
N THR A 315 -16.24 -10.63 -1.22
CA THR A 315 -16.58 -9.58 -2.20
C THR A 315 -15.34 -9.07 -2.94
N ALA A 316 -14.21 -8.88 -2.26
CA ALA A 316 -12.95 -8.52 -2.91
C ALA A 316 -12.47 -9.62 -3.86
N ILE A 317 -12.42 -10.88 -3.40
CA ILE A 317 -11.95 -12.02 -4.20
C ILE A 317 -12.82 -12.18 -5.45
N ALA A 318 -14.15 -12.11 -5.34
CA ALA A 318 -15.04 -12.15 -6.49
C ALA A 318 -14.81 -10.97 -7.46
N THR A 319 -14.53 -9.77 -6.93
CA THR A 319 -14.20 -8.57 -7.72
C THR A 319 -12.90 -8.76 -8.50
N ALA A 320 -11.83 -9.24 -7.85
CA ALA A 320 -10.54 -9.50 -8.49
C ALA A 320 -10.64 -10.61 -9.56
N ILE A 321 -11.35 -11.71 -9.27
CA ILE A 321 -11.60 -12.78 -10.24
C ILE A 321 -12.38 -12.24 -11.45
N ALA A 322 -13.42 -11.43 -11.25
CA ALA A 322 -14.19 -10.84 -12.35
C ALA A 322 -13.33 -9.95 -13.26
N LEU A 323 -12.40 -9.18 -12.71
CA LEU A 323 -11.47 -8.35 -13.48
C LEU A 323 -10.50 -9.21 -14.31
N VAL A 324 -9.84 -10.20 -13.68
CA VAL A 324 -8.88 -11.09 -14.35
C VAL A 324 -9.55 -11.92 -15.45
N VAL A 325 -10.75 -12.46 -15.21
CA VAL A 325 -11.50 -13.23 -16.20
C VAL A 325 -11.89 -12.37 -17.41
N VAL A 326 -12.26 -11.10 -17.22
CA VAL A 326 -12.72 -10.22 -18.30
C VAL A 326 -11.60 -9.56 -19.11
N ASP A 327 -10.37 -9.50 -18.59
CA ASP A 327 -9.18 -9.09 -19.36
C ASP A 327 -8.82 -10.13 -20.45
N PHE A 328 -9.13 -11.42 -20.21
CA PHE A 328 -8.85 -12.54 -21.13
C PHE A 328 -7.40 -12.55 -21.66
N ARG A 329 -6.45 -12.27 -20.76
CA ARG A 329 -4.99 -12.34 -20.97
C ARG A 329 -4.37 -13.37 -20.04
N ASP A 330 -3.17 -13.83 -20.37
CA ASP A 330 -2.36 -14.64 -19.46
C ASP A 330 -2.14 -13.89 -18.14
N ALA A 331 -2.46 -14.54 -17.02
CA ALA A 331 -2.58 -13.86 -15.73
C ALA A 331 -1.22 -13.35 -15.21
N GLU A 332 -0.13 -14.09 -15.40
CA GLU A 332 1.22 -13.74 -14.93
C GLU A 332 1.69 -12.36 -15.47
N PRO A 333 1.78 -12.12 -16.80
CA PRO A 333 2.21 -10.82 -17.33
C PRO A 333 1.20 -9.68 -17.14
N CYS A 334 0.02 -9.95 -16.55
CA CYS A 334 -0.87 -8.92 -16.01
C CYS A 334 -0.59 -8.68 -14.51
N LEU A 335 -0.49 -9.71 -13.66
CA LEU A 335 -0.26 -9.56 -12.22
C LEU A 335 1.02 -8.78 -11.88
N ASP A 336 2.10 -8.98 -12.63
CA ASP A 336 3.34 -8.20 -12.46
C ASP A 336 3.14 -6.71 -12.83
N LYS A 337 2.37 -6.43 -13.89
CA LYS A 337 2.01 -5.06 -14.32
C LYS A 337 1.00 -4.39 -13.38
N LEU A 338 0.22 -5.18 -12.65
CA LEU A 338 -0.73 -4.71 -11.64
C LEU A 338 -0.02 -4.30 -10.33
N GLN A 339 1.32 -4.47 -10.24
CA GLN A 339 2.16 -4.13 -9.08
C GLN A 339 1.70 -4.83 -7.77
N VAL A 340 1.27 -6.09 -7.87
CA VAL A 340 0.86 -6.89 -6.71
C VAL A 340 2.08 -7.14 -5.80
N SER A 341 2.01 -6.68 -4.56
CA SER A 341 3.12 -6.82 -3.61
C SER A 341 3.12 -8.20 -2.94
N TYR A 342 3.63 -9.21 -3.66
CA TYR A 342 3.87 -10.55 -3.11
C TYR A 342 4.73 -10.50 -1.83
N SER A 343 5.71 -9.61 -1.79
CA SER A 343 6.53 -9.31 -0.60
C SER A 343 5.68 -8.91 0.61
N LEU A 344 4.55 -8.21 0.41
CA LEU A 344 3.64 -7.84 1.48
C LEU A 344 2.78 -9.01 1.95
N LEU A 345 2.29 -9.85 1.03
CA LEU A 345 1.56 -11.08 1.38
C LEU A 345 2.41 -12.03 2.23
N VAL A 346 3.66 -12.27 1.82
CA VAL A 346 4.65 -13.06 2.56
C VAL A 346 4.96 -12.44 3.94
N PHE A 347 5.09 -11.11 4.01
CA PHE A 347 5.29 -10.38 5.27
C PHE A 347 4.10 -10.52 6.22
N PHE A 348 2.87 -10.45 5.72
CA PHE A 348 1.67 -10.68 6.54
C PHE A 348 1.61 -12.11 7.08
N SER A 349 1.93 -13.12 6.26
CA SER A 349 2.00 -14.53 6.66
C SER A 349 3.01 -14.76 7.79
N GLY A 350 4.26 -14.32 7.61
CA GLY A 350 5.30 -14.45 8.64
C GLY A 350 4.94 -13.67 9.92
N MET A 351 4.33 -12.50 9.78
CA MET A 351 3.83 -11.72 10.93
C MET A 351 2.67 -12.42 11.66
N PHE A 352 1.76 -13.13 10.97
CA PHE A 352 0.69 -13.88 11.64
C PHE A 352 1.25 -14.99 12.51
N VAL A 353 2.17 -15.82 11.98
CA VAL A 353 2.87 -16.86 12.75
C VAL A 353 3.63 -16.25 13.93
N THR A 354 4.36 -15.15 13.71
CA THR A 354 5.16 -14.52 14.76
C THR A 354 4.31 -13.90 15.87
N VAL A 355 3.21 -13.21 15.53
CA VAL A 355 2.28 -12.66 16.53
C VAL A 355 1.53 -13.77 17.27
N SER A 356 1.15 -14.86 16.60
CA SER A 356 0.52 -16.02 17.22
C SER A 356 1.46 -16.73 18.20
N GLY A 357 2.70 -17.02 17.79
CA GLY A 357 3.74 -17.57 18.68
C GLY A 357 4.03 -16.67 19.87
N PHE A 358 4.12 -15.35 19.66
CA PHE A 358 4.31 -14.39 20.75
C PHE A 358 3.10 -14.35 21.72
N ASN A 359 1.87 -14.45 21.22
CA ASN A 359 0.68 -14.60 22.06
C ASN A 359 0.73 -15.89 22.90
N LYS A 360 1.20 -17.01 22.35
CA LYS A 360 1.38 -18.28 23.09
C LYS A 360 2.41 -18.21 24.23
N THR A 361 3.25 -17.17 24.32
CA THR A 361 4.11 -16.95 25.49
C THR A 361 3.35 -16.48 26.74
N GLY A 362 2.16 -15.89 26.57
CA GLY A 362 1.45 -15.19 27.65
C GLY A 362 2.00 -13.80 27.99
N LEU A 363 3.12 -13.34 27.40
CA LEU A 363 3.72 -12.04 27.73
C LEU A 363 2.83 -10.83 27.34
N PRO A 364 2.16 -10.79 26.16
CA PRO A 364 1.10 -9.80 25.91
C PRO A 364 -0.05 -9.87 26.92
N GLY A 365 -0.27 -11.06 27.49
CA GLY A 365 -1.14 -11.34 28.64
C GLY A 365 -0.72 -10.55 29.88
N ALA A 366 0.53 -10.72 30.33
CA ALA A 366 1.07 -10.03 31.49
C ALA A 366 1.11 -8.50 31.30
N ILE A 367 1.66 -8.01 30.19
CA ILE A 367 1.90 -6.57 29.94
C ILE A 367 0.60 -5.75 30.01
N TRP A 368 -0.45 -6.17 29.31
CA TRP A 368 -1.71 -5.43 29.36
C TRP A 368 -2.48 -5.65 30.67
N ASN A 369 -2.33 -6.79 31.36
CA ASN A 369 -2.94 -6.93 32.70
C ASN A 369 -2.32 -5.91 33.69
N PHE A 370 -1.04 -5.55 33.51
CA PHE A 370 -0.37 -4.47 34.23
C PHE A 370 -0.79 -3.06 33.76
N MET A 371 -1.02 -2.84 32.45
CA MET A 371 -1.43 -1.51 31.92
C MET A 371 -2.92 -1.20 32.12
N ALA A 372 -3.82 -2.19 32.10
CA ALA A 372 -5.28 -2.00 32.13
C ALA A 372 -5.83 -1.18 33.32
N PRO A 373 -5.27 -1.22 34.54
CA PRO A 373 -5.68 -0.34 35.64
C PRO A 373 -5.51 1.15 35.32
N TYR A 374 -4.48 1.50 34.52
CA TYR A 374 -4.11 2.86 34.14
C TYR A 374 -4.78 3.29 32.82
N ALA A 375 -4.91 2.37 31.86
CA ALA A 375 -5.49 2.60 30.53
C ALA A 375 -7.04 2.61 30.49
N LYS A 376 -7.70 3.08 31.55
CA LYS A 376 -9.18 3.12 31.63
C LYS A 376 -9.75 4.20 30.71
N ILE A 377 -10.31 3.77 29.59
CA ILE A 377 -10.90 4.62 28.53
C ILE A 377 -11.99 5.57 29.06
N ASN A 378 -12.66 5.21 30.15
CA ASN A 378 -13.71 6.02 30.80
C ASN A 378 -13.21 7.35 31.41
N HIS A 379 -11.91 7.63 31.40
CA HIS A 379 -11.34 8.87 31.94
C HIS A 379 -10.34 9.48 30.95
N VAL A 380 -10.36 10.81 30.79
CA VAL A 380 -9.49 11.53 29.84
C VAL A 380 -8.01 11.17 29.99
N SER A 381 -7.54 11.04 31.24
CA SER A 381 -6.17 10.60 31.55
C SER A 381 -5.81 9.24 30.92
N GLY A 382 -6.69 8.23 30.99
CA GLY A 382 -6.45 6.92 30.40
C GLY A 382 -6.40 6.96 28.87
N VAL A 383 -7.22 7.81 28.25
CA VAL A 383 -7.20 8.06 26.79
C VAL A 383 -5.91 8.78 26.38
N THR A 384 -5.47 9.79 27.13
CA THR A 384 -4.22 10.51 26.89
C THR A 384 -3.00 9.59 27.03
N VAL A 385 -2.94 8.77 28.09
CA VAL A 385 -1.85 7.79 28.30
C VAL A 385 -1.80 6.77 27.15
N LEU A 386 -2.95 6.20 26.77
CA LEU A 386 -3.03 5.26 25.65
C LEU A 386 -2.62 5.92 24.32
N SER A 387 -3.04 7.17 24.08
CA SER A 387 -2.70 7.93 22.87
C SER A 387 -1.20 8.25 22.79
N LEU A 388 -0.58 8.66 23.91
CA LEU A 388 0.87 8.90 23.98
C LEU A 388 1.67 7.61 23.74
N ILE A 389 1.24 6.48 24.29
CA ILE A 389 1.86 5.17 24.06
C ILE A 389 1.74 4.77 22.57
N ILE A 390 0.56 4.93 21.97
CA ILE A 390 0.35 4.62 20.54
C ILE A 390 1.17 5.54 19.64
N LEU A 391 1.22 6.84 19.92
CA LEU A 391 2.05 7.79 19.18
C LEU A 391 3.54 7.44 19.27
N LEU A 392 4.04 7.15 20.48
CA LEU A 392 5.44 6.80 20.68
C LEU A 392 5.79 5.48 19.98
N LEU A 393 4.95 4.44 20.09
CA LEU A 393 5.14 3.17 19.37
C LEU A 393 5.03 3.31 17.84
N SER A 394 4.18 4.22 17.33
CA SER A 394 4.05 4.46 15.89
C SER A 394 5.21 5.26 15.29
N ASN A 395 5.97 5.97 16.13
CA ASN A 395 7.24 6.60 15.73
C ASN A 395 8.44 5.65 15.93
N LEU A 396 8.42 4.81 16.97
CA LEU A 396 9.48 3.83 17.23
C LEU A 396 9.44 2.61 16.31
N ALA A 397 8.29 2.33 15.68
CA ALA A 397 8.12 1.15 14.85
C ALA A 397 7.13 1.36 13.72
N SER A 398 7.47 0.76 12.56
CA SER A 398 6.65 0.78 11.35
C SER A 398 5.19 0.46 11.64
N ASN A 399 4.28 1.13 10.95
CA ASN A 399 2.85 1.09 11.26
C ASN A 399 2.26 -0.35 11.27
N VAL A 400 2.83 -1.32 10.53
CA VAL A 400 2.28 -2.69 10.44
C VAL A 400 2.48 -3.54 11.71
N PRO A 401 3.70 -3.74 12.27
CA PRO A 401 3.85 -4.42 13.55
C PRO A 401 3.10 -3.73 14.71
N THR A 402 3.20 -2.39 14.80
CA THR A 402 2.55 -1.59 15.85
C THR A 402 1.03 -1.79 15.85
N GLY A 403 0.41 -1.71 14.67
CA GLY A 403 -1.02 -1.94 14.48
C GLY A 403 -1.48 -3.28 15.05
N LYS A 404 -0.85 -4.41 14.66
CA LYS A 404 -1.24 -5.73 15.20
C LYS A 404 -0.98 -5.83 16.72
N LEU A 405 0.17 -5.35 17.20
CA LEU A 405 0.58 -5.53 18.61
C LEU A 405 -0.37 -4.83 19.60
N THR A 406 -0.82 -3.60 19.28
CA THR A 406 -1.84 -2.90 20.08
C THR A 406 -3.23 -3.54 19.88
N LEU A 407 -3.61 -3.83 18.63
CA LEU A 407 -4.94 -4.30 18.29
C LEU A 407 -5.34 -5.61 18.99
N VAL A 408 -4.42 -6.58 19.10
CA VAL A 408 -4.72 -7.93 19.60
C VAL A 408 -5.41 -7.91 20.98
N ARG A 409 -5.26 -6.85 21.78
CA ARG A 409 -6.06 -6.68 23.01
C ARG A 409 -7.11 -5.56 22.94
N THR A 410 -6.93 -4.49 22.15
CA THR A 410 -8.00 -3.48 21.93
C THR A 410 -9.28 -4.06 21.30
N VAL A 411 -9.14 -5.07 20.43
CA VAL A 411 -10.29 -5.83 19.90
C VAL A 411 -10.93 -6.72 20.95
N LEU A 412 -10.14 -7.37 21.81
CA LEU A 412 -10.67 -8.12 22.94
C LEU A 412 -11.51 -7.23 23.87
N ILE A 413 -11.09 -5.98 24.10
CA ILE A 413 -11.89 -5.00 24.85
C ILE A 413 -13.23 -4.74 24.15
N SER A 414 -13.22 -4.53 22.83
CA SER A 414 -14.45 -4.31 22.05
C SER A 414 -15.41 -5.51 22.12
N PHE A 415 -14.87 -6.73 22.16
CA PHE A 415 -15.66 -7.97 22.29
C PHE A 415 -16.23 -8.13 23.71
N VAL A 416 -15.41 -7.92 24.76
CA VAL A 416 -15.82 -7.98 26.17
C VAL A 416 -16.83 -6.88 26.54
N LEU A 417 -16.71 -5.69 25.95
CA LEU A 417 -17.71 -4.63 26.07
C LEU A 417 -19.03 -4.96 25.35
N SER A 418 -19.00 -5.78 24.29
CA SER A 418 -20.21 -6.23 23.60
C SER A 418 -20.98 -7.29 24.41
N GLU A 419 -20.29 -8.21 25.10
CA GLU A 419 -20.95 -9.18 26.00
C GLU A 419 -21.54 -8.53 27.25
N SER A 420 -20.85 -7.53 27.82
CA SER A 420 -21.28 -6.87 29.07
C SER A 420 -22.48 -5.92 28.90
N VAL A 421 -22.78 -5.46 27.68
CA VAL A 421 -24.05 -4.76 27.36
C VAL A 421 -25.20 -5.74 27.07
N SER A 422 -24.90 -6.99 26.72
CA SER A 422 -25.89 -7.98 26.26
C SER A 422 -26.52 -8.83 27.38
N ARG A 423 -26.12 -8.63 28.64
CA ARG A 423 -26.74 -9.29 29.81
C ARG A 423 -27.64 -8.31 30.57
N PRO A 424 -28.98 -8.38 30.45
CA PRO A 424 -29.86 -7.71 31.40
C PRO A 424 -29.66 -8.32 32.79
N ALA A 425 -29.61 -7.49 33.83
CA ALA A 425 -29.34 -7.95 35.18
C ALA A 425 -30.48 -8.83 35.73
N ARG A 426 -30.10 -10.02 36.20
CA ARG A 426 -30.83 -10.91 37.11
C ARG A 426 -29.81 -11.66 37.97
#